data_AF-A0A956IEU1-F1
#
_entry.id   AF-A0A956IEU1-F1
#
_cell.length_a   1.000
_cell.length_b   1.000
_cell.length_c   1.000
_cell.angle_alpha   90.00
_cell.angle_beta   90.00
_cell.angle_gamma   90.00
#
_symmetry.space_group_name_H-M   'P 1'
#
loop_
_entity.id
_entity.type
_entity.pdbx_description
1 polymer ?
#
loop_
_entity_poly.entity_id
_entity_poly.type
_entity_poly.pdbx_seq_one_letter_code
_entity_poly.pdbx_strand_id
1 'polypeptide(L)'
;MDDAGLLQLLDLVRRDLSARDAHLEIGGEAPSDPRALWVSTGHHRRLVALFDEPPDDPVRVRERLEGLAEAFSSSFASPIPSTIPPRAATAALRQELEGLCQRAGARAAVIVDTSSPVVWSGYPASLGDAVEPLLVLAERGQAPEGADDNLRRDAGWAIILGRQTVSSGASTMSLHLVSRDTGRGAMLRGLAGSYMLALVFDAQFSEIRAHGAVERSRDRLERLIAAMPPFDPPPDDGKVISLHRS
;
A
#
# COMPACT_ATOMS: atom_id res chain seq x y z
N MET A 1 -10.59 -15.29 4.18
CA MET A 1 -10.27 -16.57 4.82
C MET A 1 -10.53 -16.42 6.30
N ASP A 2 -11.44 -17.22 6.85
CA ASP A 2 -11.49 -17.41 8.29
C ASP A 2 -10.29 -18.27 8.74
N ASP A 3 -10.02 -18.31 10.05
CA ASP A 3 -8.87 -19.05 10.58
C ASP A 3 -8.94 -20.55 10.21
N ALA A 4 -10.15 -21.10 10.05
CA ALA A 4 -10.36 -22.48 9.63
C ALA A 4 -9.89 -22.75 8.20
N GLY A 5 -10.20 -21.87 7.24
CA GLY A 5 -9.75 -22.01 5.85
C GLY A 5 -8.23 -21.87 5.71
N LEU A 6 -7.60 -21.01 6.53
CA LEU A 6 -6.15 -20.86 6.54
C LEU A 6 -5.47 -22.12 7.06
N LEU A 7 -5.93 -22.66 8.18
CA LEU A 7 -5.39 -23.89 8.74
C LEU A 7 -5.55 -25.08 7.78
N GLN A 8 -6.67 -25.17 7.06
CA GLN A 8 -6.87 -26.20 6.04
C GLN A 8 -5.87 -26.08 4.87
N LEU A 9 -5.59 -24.85 4.41
CA LEU A 9 -4.58 -24.63 3.38
C LEU A 9 -3.18 -25.02 3.87
N LEU A 10 -2.80 -24.59 5.08
CA LEU A 10 -1.47 -24.93 5.63
C LEU A 10 -1.32 -26.45 5.79
N ASP A 11 -2.36 -27.14 6.27
CA ASP A 11 -2.37 -28.60 6.35
C ASP A 11 -2.30 -29.26 4.96
N LEU A 12 -2.98 -28.70 3.96
CA LEU A 12 -2.91 -29.18 2.59
C LEU A 12 -1.50 -29.05 2.01
N VAL A 13 -0.85 -27.89 2.19
CA VAL A 13 0.53 -27.64 1.75
C VAL A 13 1.49 -28.63 2.39
N ARG A 14 1.37 -28.85 3.71
CA ARG A 14 2.19 -29.84 4.43
C ARG A 14 2.05 -31.24 3.86
N ARG A 15 0.81 -31.68 3.59
CA ARG A 15 0.54 -33.04 3.09
C ARG A 15 0.92 -33.22 1.62
N ASP A 16 0.52 -32.29 0.77
CA ASP A 16 0.69 -32.39 -0.68
C ASP A 16 2.17 -32.26 -1.09
N LEU A 17 2.94 -31.42 -0.38
CA LEU A 17 4.36 -31.23 -0.64
C LEU A 17 5.26 -32.12 0.23
N SER A 18 4.70 -32.86 1.19
CA SER A 18 5.49 -33.56 2.23
C SER A 18 6.42 -32.61 3.01
N ALA A 19 5.96 -31.38 3.25
CA ALA A 19 6.69 -30.39 4.03
C ALA A 19 6.57 -30.70 5.53
N ARG A 20 7.65 -30.48 6.27
CA ARG A 20 7.68 -30.57 7.74
C ARG A 20 6.67 -29.60 8.34
N ASP A 21 6.68 -28.37 7.83
CA ASP A 21 5.83 -27.28 8.28
C ASP A 21 5.38 -26.40 7.12
N ALA A 22 4.27 -25.68 7.32
CA ALA A 22 3.84 -24.65 6.40
C ALA A 22 3.19 -23.50 7.18
N HIS A 23 3.52 -22.27 6.79
CA HIS A 23 3.02 -21.08 7.44
C HIS A 23 2.88 -19.91 6.47
N LEU A 24 2.16 -18.89 6.90
CA LEU A 24 2.02 -17.64 6.16
C LEU A 24 2.88 -16.58 6.84
N GLU A 25 3.80 -15.98 6.09
CA GLU A 25 4.59 -14.84 6.55
C GLU A 25 4.04 -13.54 5.99
N ILE A 26 4.14 -12.46 6.78
CA ILE A 26 3.72 -11.12 6.41
C ILE A 26 4.93 -10.19 6.50
N GLY A 27 5.41 -9.71 5.35
CA GLY A 27 6.59 -8.86 5.22
C GLY A 27 7.92 -9.63 5.32
N GLY A 28 9.02 -8.88 5.47
CA GLY A 28 10.37 -9.40 5.68
C GLY A 28 11.11 -9.85 4.40
N GLU A 29 12.43 -10.04 4.54
CA GLU A 29 13.27 -10.55 3.45
C GLU A 29 12.94 -12.01 3.13
N ALA A 30 13.09 -12.39 1.85
CA ALA A 30 12.86 -13.76 1.40
C ALA A 30 13.74 -14.75 2.19
N PRO A 31 13.20 -15.92 2.61
CA PRO A 31 13.99 -16.98 3.19
C PRO A 31 15.15 -17.36 2.26
N SER A 32 16.37 -17.37 2.80
CA SER A 32 17.58 -17.81 2.11
C SER A 32 17.95 -19.27 2.40
N ASP A 33 17.26 -19.91 3.35
CA ASP A 33 17.46 -21.33 3.67
C ASP A 33 16.95 -22.19 2.49
N PRO A 34 17.79 -23.07 1.91
CA PRO A 34 17.38 -23.95 0.80
C PRO A 34 16.28 -24.96 1.18
N ARG A 35 16.03 -25.16 2.48
CA ARG A 35 14.90 -25.96 2.98
C ARG A 35 13.60 -25.18 3.06
N ALA A 36 13.59 -23.90 2.72
CA ALA A 36 12.41 -23.06 2.73
C ALA A 36 12.06 -22.68 1.28
N LEU A 37 10.96 -23.23 0.78
CA LEU A 37 10.38 -22.79 -0.49
C LEU A 37 9.17 -21.91 -0.21
N TRP A 38 9.02 -20.86 -1.01
CA TRP A 38 7.99 -19.87 -0.78
C TRP A 38 7.49 -19.28 -2.08
N VAL A 39 6.24 -18.84 -2.06
CA VAL A 39 5.57 -18.15 -3.16
C VAL A 39 4.85 -16.92 -2.63
N SER A 40 4.80 -15.86 -3.44
CA SER A 40 4.03 -14.66 -3.09
C SER A 40 2.54 -14.94 -3.25
N THR A 41 1.74 -14.52 -2.27
CA THR A 41 0.27 -14.62 -2.30
C THR A 41 -0.42 -13.26 -2.49
N GLY A 42 0.37 -12.22 -2.79
CA GLY A 42 -0.07 -10.83 -2.84
C GLY A 42 0.17 -10.06 -1.53
N HIS A 43 0.16 -8.72 -1.60
CA HIS A 43 0.25 -7.78 -0.45
C HIS A 43 1.27 -8.14 0.65
N HIS A 44 2.55 -8.30 0.30
CA HIS A 44 3.64 -8.67 1.22
C HIS A 44 3.45 -9.99 1.98
N ARG A 45 2.52 -10.85 1.56
CA ARG A 45 2.32 -12.16 2.18
C ARG A 45 2.96 -13.23 1.32
N ARG A 46 3.59 -14.19 1.97
CA ARG A 46 4.12 -15.37 1.31
C ARG A 46 3.71 -16.63 2.04
N LEU A 47 3.35 -17.63 1.25
CA LEU A 47 3.10 -18.97 1.73
C LEU A 47 4.45 -19.69 1.71
N VAL A 48 4.87 -20.19 2.85
CA VAL A 48 6.18 -20.84 3.04
C VAL A 48 5.96 -22.30 3.40
N ALA A 49 6.69 -23.18 2.72
CA ALA A 49 6.82 -24.59 3.02
C ALA A 49 8.25 -24.86 3.51
N LEU A 50 8.36 -25.43 4.71
CA LEU A 50 9.62 -25.80 5.33
C LEU A 50 9.82 -27.32 5.27
N PHE A 51 11.01 -27.74 4.87
CA PHE A 51 11.36 -29.15 4.73
C PHE A 51 12.44 -29.55 5.74
N ASP A 52 12.52 -30.82 6.10
CA ASP A 52 13.62 -31.33 6.95
C ASP A 52 14.95 -31.30 6.18
N GLU A 53 14.91 -31.61 4.88
CA GLU A 53 16.02 -31.56 3.93
C GLU A 53 15.59 -30.79 2.66
N PRO A 54 16.51 -30.13 1.92
CA PRO A 54 16.14 -29.44 0.68
C PRO A 54 15.49 -30.42 -0.32
N PRO A 55 14.36 -30.05 -0.97
CA PRO A 55 13.71 -30.93 -1.93
C PRO A 55 14.60 -31.25 -3.13
N ASP A 56 14.54 -32.49 -3.63
CA ASP A 56 15.33 -32.94 -4.79
C ASP A 56 15.01 -32.15 -6.08
N ASP A 57 13.76 -31.69 -6.24
CA ASP A 57 13.30 -30.87 -7.36
C ASP A 57 12.58 -29.61 -6.85
N PRO A 58 13.33 -28.56 -6.47
CA PRO A 58 12.76 -27.36 -5.88
C PRO A 58 11.92 -26.54 -6.87
N VAL A 59 12.15 -26.71 -8.19
CA VAL A 59 11.38 -26.01 -9.23
C VAL A 59 9.97 -26.59 -9.28
N ARG A 60 9.84 -27.91 -9.37
CA ARG A 60 8.53 -28.57 -9.40
C ARG A 60 7.73 -28.35 -8.11
N VAL A 61 8.41 -28.37 -6.96
CA VAL A 61 7.76 -28.08 -5.67
C VAL A 61 7.27 -26.63 -5.61
N ARG A 62 8.04 -25.68 -6.15
CA ARG A 62 7.61 -24.27 -6.26
C ARG A 62 6.40 -24.12 -7.18
N GLU A 63 6.41 -24.70 -8.38
CA GLU A 63 5.24 -24.68 -9.29
C GLU A 63 3.99 -25.24 -8.63
N ARG A 64 4.15 -26.33 -7.86
CA ARG A 64 3.04 -26.92 -7.12
C ARG A 64 2.53 -26.00 -6.00
N LEU A 65 3.44 -25.38 -5.25
CA LEU A 65 3.12 -24.40 -4.21
C LEU A 65 2.43 -23.16 -4.80
N GLU A 66 2.82 -22.71 -6.00
CA GLU A 66 2.17 -21.62 -6.74
C GLU A 66 0.73 -22.00 -7.12
N GLY A 67 0.52 -23.20 -7.67
CA GLY A 67 -0.83 -23.67 -8.00
C GLY A 67 -1.75 -23.79 -6.77
N LEU A 68 -1.22 -24.21 -5.62
CA LEU A 68 -1.96 -24.24 -4.36
C LEU A 68 -2.30 -22.82 -3.86
N ALA A 69 -1.35 -21.89 -3.96
CA ALA A 69 -1.56 -20.49 -3.60
C ALA A 69 -2.59 -19.81 -4.51
N GLU A 70 -2.53 -20.06 -5.82
CA GLU A 70 -3.45 -19.51 -6.81
C GLU A 70 -4.87 -20.04 -6.62
N ALA A 71 -5.03 -21.35 -6.40
CA ALA A 71 -6.34 -21.96 -6.13
C ALA A 71 -7.03 -21.35 -4.90
N PHE A 72 -6.26 -20.82 -3.95
CA PHE A 72 -6.77 -20.19 -2.73
C PHE A 72 -6.71 -18.65 -2.77
N SER A 73 -6.18 -18.03 -3.82
CA SER A 73 -6.06 -16.56 -4.02
C SER A 73 -7.39 -15.82 -3.82
N SER A 74 -8.49 -16.37 -4.34
CA SER A 74 -9.86 -15.86 -4.17
C SER A 74 -10.35 -15.89 -2.72
N SER A 75 -9.78 -16.76 -1.88
CA SER A 75 -10.12 -16.90 -0.45
C SER A 75 -9.24 -16.05 0.46
N PHE A 76 -8.02 -15.69 0.04
CA PHE A 76 -7.13 -14.77 0.77
C PHE A 76 -7.63 -13.32 0.76
N ALA A 77 -8.46 -12.96 -0.21
CA ALA A 77 -9.29 -11.77 -0.20
C ALA A 77 -10.43 -11.94 0.83
N SER A 78 -10.11 -11.96 2.13
CA SER A 78 -11.14 -11.65 3.12
C SER A 78 -11.34 -10.14 3.09
N PRO A 79 -12.49 -9.62 2.63
CA PRO A 79 -12.88 -8.27 3.02
C PRO A 79 -13.00 -8.32 4.55
N ILE A 80 -12.36 -7.39 5.24
CA ILE A 80 -12.81 -7.07 6.60
C ILE A 80 -14.29 -6.74 6.42
N PRO A 81 -15.24 -7.43 7.10
CA PRO A 81 -16.65 -7.14 6.96
C PRO A 81 -16.85 -5.69 7.36
N SER A 82 -16.92 -4.85 6.35
CA SER A 82 -17.03 -3.42 6.50
C SER A 82 -18.50 -3.14 6.48
N THR A 83 -19.04 -2.82 7.65
CA THR A 83 -20.43 -2.36 7.80
C THR A 83 -20.68 -1.03 7.09
N ILE A 84 -19.63 -0.41 6.52
CA ILE A 84 -19.69 0.83 5.76
C ILE A 84 -19.82 0.47 4.27
N PRO A 85 -20.89 0.90 3.59
CA PRO A 85 -21.01 0.76 2.14
C PRO A 85 -19.79 1.38 1.42
N PRO A 86 -19.28 0.81 0.32
CA PRO A 86 -18.12 1.30 -0.43
C PRO A 86 -18.11 2.81 -0.69
N ARG A 87 -19.24 3.36 -1.17
CA ARG A 87 -19.38 4.80 -1.45
C ARG A 87 -19.25 5.65 -0.17
N ALA A 88 -19.75 5.14 0.95
CA ALA A 88 -19.62 5.80 2.25
C ALA A 88 -18.20 5.69 2.80
N ALA A 89 -17.48 4.60 2.52
CA ALA A 89 -16.07 4.45 2.89
C ALA A 89 -15.19 5.47 2.15
N THR A 90 -15.39 5.65 0.85
CA THR A 90 -14.67 6.67 0.05
C THR A 90 -14.94 8.09 0.57
N ALA A 91 -16.20 8.43 0.82
CA ALA A 91 -16.56 9.75 1.35
C ALA A 91 -15.97 9.99 2.75
N ALA A 92 -16.02 8.98 3.62
CA ALA A 92 -15.45 9.04 4.96
C ALA A 92 -13.92 9.11 4.93
N LEU A 93 -13.26 8.42 3.99
CA LEU A 93 -11.80 8.50 3.79
C LEU A 93 -11.42 9.92 3.37
N ARG A 94 -12.12 10.50 2.41
CA ARG A 94 -11.88 11.88 1.98
C ARG A 94 -12.06 12.86 3.14
N GLN A 95 -13.14 12.73 3.90
CA GLN A 95 -13.39 13.57 5.07
C GLN A 95 -12.27 13.42 6.12
N GLU A 96 -11.79 12.19 6.35
CA GLU A 96 -10.70 11.95 7.30
C GLU A 96 -9.39 12.56 6.82
N LEU A 97 -9.07 12.46 5.52
CA LEU A 97 -7.89 13.11 4.92
C LEU A 97 -7.97 14.64 4.99
N GLU A 98 -9.14 15.23 4.74
CA GLU A 98 -9.35 16.68 4.90
C GLU A 98 -9.17 17.11 6.37
N GLY A 99 -9.73 16.35 7.32
CA GLY A 99 -9.53 16.59 8.75
C GLY A 99 -8.06 16.42 9.18
N LEU A 100 -7.36 15.45 8.59
CA LEU A 100 -5.94 15.23 8.82
C LEU A 100 -5.12 16.44 8.34
N CYS A 101 -5.41 16.97 7.14
CA CYS A 101 -4.77 18.19 6.63
C CYS A 101 -4.87 19.35 7.63
N GLN A 102 -6.08 19.61 8.15
CA GLN A 102 -6.32 20.67 9.12
C GLN A 102 -5.52 20.47 10.42
N ARG A 103 -5.53 19.24 10.96
CA ARG A 103 -4.80 18.91 12.20
C ARG A 103 -3.29 19.03 12.01
N ALA A 104 -2.76 18.53 10.90
CA ALA A 104 -1.34 18.56 10.57
C ALA A 104 -0.86 19.97 10.16
N GLY A 105 -1.75 20.85 9.70
CA GLY A 105 -1.38 22.07 8.99
C GLY A 105 -0.85 21.79 7.57
N ALA A 106 -1.26 20.67 6.99
CA ALA A 106 -0.89 20.28 5.64
C ALA A 106 -1.85 20.91 4.63
N ARG A 107 -1.33 21.24 3.45
CA ARG A 107 -2.08 21.68 2.27
C ARG A 107 -2.89 20.53 1.68
N ALA A 108 -2.30 19.33 1.62
CA ALA A 108 -2.92 18.16 1.02
C ALA A 108 -2.45 16.87 1.72
N ALA A 109 -3.31 15.85 1.68
CA ALA A 109 -3.02 14.50 2.11
C ALA A 109 -3.40 13.52 0.99
N VAL A 110 -2.47 12.62 0.67
CA VAL A 110 -2.61 11.66 -0.42
C VAL A 110 -2.23 10.28 0.09
N ILE A 111 -3.05 9.26 -0.18
CA ILE A 111 -2.72 7.86 0.02
C ILE A 111 -2.39 7.26 -1.35
N VAL A 112 -1.23 6.65 -1.46
CA VAL A 112 -0.75 5.97 -2.66
C VAL A 112 -0.62 4.49 -2.34
N ASP A 113 -1.21 3.64 -3.17
CA ASP A 113 -0.89 2.22 -3.17
C ASP A 113 0.51 2.00 -3.76
N THR A 114 1.42 1.39 -3.01
CA THR A 114 2.78 1.12 -3.50
C THR A 114 2.82 0.10 -4.61
N SER A 115 1.80 -0.77 -4.67
CA SER A 115 1.69 -1.92 -5.58
C SER A 115 0.79 -1.68 -6.79
N SER A 116 0.05 -0.56 -6.83
CA SER A 116 -0.85 -0.23 -7.94
C SER A 116 -0.73 1.26 -8.33
N PRO A 117 -1.33 1.70 -9.44
CA PRO A 117 -1.39 3.13 -9.79
C PRO A 117 -2.49 3.88 -9.01
N VAL A 118 -3.16 3.25 -8.04
CA VAL A 118 -4.29 3.86 -7.35
C VAL A 118 -3.81 4.90 -6.34
N VAL A 119 -4.41 6.09 -6.43
CA VAL A 119 -4.14 7.23 -5.57
C VAL A 119 -5.46 7.78 -5.01
N TRP A 120 -5.59 7.80 -3.68
CA TRP A 120 -6.68 8.50 -2.99
C TRP A 120 -6.18 9.83 -2.47
N SER A 121 -6.97 10.89 -2.58
CA SER A 121 -6.57 12.21 -2.12
C SER A 121 -7.69 12.91 -1.35
N GLY A 122 -7.30 13.68 -0.34
CA GLY A 122 -8.16 14.60 0.37
C GLY A 122 -7.47 15.96 0.48
N TYR A 123 -8.16 16.98 0.03
CA TYR A 123 -7.67 18.36 0.01
C TYR A 123 -8.81 19.29 0.37
N PRO A 124 -8.54 20.40 1.06
CA PRO A 124 -9.56 21.39 1.34
C PRO A 124 -10.17 21.89 0.02
N ALA A 125 -11.49 22.15 0.01
CA ALA A 125 -12.20 22.59 -1.19
C ALA A 125 -11.59 23.86 -1.83
N SER A 126 -10.87 24.66 -1.05
CA SER A 126 -10.13 25.85 -1.50
C SER A 126 -8.91 25.54 -2.40
N LEU A 127 -8.53 24.27 -2.59
CA LEU A 127 -7.30 23.89 -3.31
C LEU A 127 -7.47 23.69 -4.83
N GLY A 128 -8.69 23.56 -5.35
CA GLY A 128 -9.01 23.54 -6.79
C GLY A 128 -8.11 22.64 -7.66
N ASP A 129 -7.76 23.14 -8.86
CA ASP A 129 -7.00 22.46 -9.94
C ASP A 129 -5.53 22.12 -9.61
N ALA A 130 -5.04 22.42 -8.41
CA ALA A 130 -3.65 22.15 -8.01
C ALA A 130 -3.34 20.67 -7.72
N VAL A 131 -4.33 19.78 -7.83
CA VAL A 131 -4.25 18.37 -7.42
C VAL A 131 -3.86 17.43 -8.58
N GLU A 132 -4.25 17.75 -9.81
CA GLU A 132 -3.85 16.96 -10.99
C GLU A 132 -2.34 16.71 -11.10
N PRO A 133 -1.46 17.69 -10.81
CA PRO A 133 -0.03 17.46 -10.91
C PRO A 133 0.51 16.42 -9.93
N LEU A 134 -0.01 16.38 -8.69
CA LEU A 134 0.42 15.42 -7.67
C LEU A 134 -0.01 13.99 -8.02
N LEU A 135 -1.18 13.85 -8.66
CA LEU A 135 -1.67 12.60 -9.21
C LEU A 135 -0.79 12.13 -10.38
N VAL A 136 -0.50 13.00 -11.36
CA VAL A 136 0.39 12.71 -12.50
C VAL A 136 1.81 12.32 -12.06
N LEU A 137 2.31 12.91 -10.97
CA LEU A 137 3.61 12.59 -10.38
C LEU A 137 3.62 11.22 -9.68
N ALA A 138 2.55 10.90 -8.96
CA ALA A 138 2.35 9.58 -8.36
C ALA A 138 2.16 8.48 -9.41
N GLU A 139 1.58 8.81 -10.57
CA GLU A 139 1.34 7.94 -11.73
C GLU A 139 2.63 7.57 -12.48
N ARG A 140 3.53 8.54 -12.75
CA ARG A 140 4.65 8.33 -13.69
C ARG A 140 5.98 7.96 -13.03
N GLY A 141 6.13 8.12 -11.73
CA GLY A 141 7.43 7.93 -11.08
C GLY A 141 8.51 8.92 -11.58
N GLN A 142 8.12 9.93 -12.36
CA GLN A 142 8.98 10.87 -13.06
C GLN A 142 8.33 12.27 -13.01
N ALA A 143 9.14 13.30 -12.78
CA ALA A 143 8.67 14.68 -12.86
C ALA A 143 8.29 15.03 -14.32
N PRO A 144 7.07 15.54 -14.59
CA PRO A 144 6.72 15.98 -15.94
C PRO A 144 7.55 17.19 -16.35
N GLU A 145 8.06 17.19 -17.59
CA GLU A 145 8.77 18.33 -18.17
C GLU A 145 7.84 19.55 -18.30
N GLY A 146 8.33 20.73 -17.88
CA GLY A 146 7.63 22.01 -18.07
C GLY A 146 6.54 22.35 -17.07
N ALA A 147 6.49 21.68 -15.92
CA ALA A 147 5.44 21.88 -14.92
C ALA A 147 5.83 22.95 -13.87
N ASP A 148 5.01 24.00 -13.70
CA ASP A 148 5.16 25.07 -12.68
C ASP A 148 5.66 24.59 -11.29
N ASP A 149 6.66 25.28 -10.75
CA ASP A 149 7.98 24.64 -10.62
C ASP A 149 8.33 24.11 -9.21
N ASN A 150 7.50 24.37 -8.18
CA ASN A 150 7.93 24.18 -6.78
C ASN A 150 7.05 23.22 -5.95
N LEU A 151 5.72 23.35 -5.96
CA LEU A 151 4.83 22.39 -5.26
C LEU A 151 4.85 21.01 -5.94
N ARG A 152 5.02 21.02 -7.27
CA ARG A 152 5.13 19.84 -8.12
C ARG A 152 6.44 19.08 -7.88
N ARG A 153 7.54 19.79 -7.58
CA ARG A 153 8.81 19.16 -7.23
C ARG A 153 8.73 18.47 -5.88
N ASP A 154 8.39 19.14 -4.79
CA ASP A 154 8.61 18.56 -3.46
C ASP A 154 7.73 17.35 -3.14
N ALA A 155 6.42 17.45 -3.41
CA ALA A 155 5.50 16.36 -3.13
C ALA A 155 5.59 15.23 -4.17
N GLY A 156 5.83 15.59 -5.44
CA GLY A 156 6.13 14.63 -6.49
C GLY A 156 7.39 13.83 -6.19
N TRP A 157 8.50 14.53 -5.90
CA TRP A 157 9.75 13.90 -5.50
C TRP A 157 9.58 13.03 -4.27
N ALA A 158 8.88 13.50 -3.25
CA ALA A 158 8.71 12.73 -2.04
C ALA A 158 7.90 11.44 -2.30
N ILE A 159 6.86 11.48 -3.15
CA ILE A 159 6.11 10.30 -3.60
C ILE A 159 6.98 9.36 -4.44
N ILE A 160 7.74 9.89 -5.40
CA ILE A 160 8.65 9.12 -6.26
C ILE A 160 9.72 8.42 -5.41
N LEU A 161 10.37 9.17 -4.50
CA LEU A 161 11.37 8.64 -3.58
C LEU A 161 10.76 7.61 -2.64
N GLY A 162 9.55 7.83 -2.13
CA GLY A 162 8.83 6.85 -1.33
C GLY A 162 8.62 5.53 -2.08
N ARG A 163 8.11 5.60 -3.32
CA ARG A 163 7.92 4.40 -4.16
C ARG A 163 9.25 3.72 -4.46
N GLN A 164 10.27 4.46 -4.86
CA GLN A 164 11.61 3.90 -5.13
C GLN A 164 12.21 3.24 -3.89
N THR A 165 12.04 3.85 -2.71
CA THR A 165 12.52 3.31 -1.44
C THR A 165 11.85 1.97 -1.15
N VAL A 166 10.52 1.88 -1.30
CA VAL A 166 9.77 0.63 -1.14
C VAL A 166 10.16 -0.40 -2.21
N SER A 167 10.25 0.00 -3.48
CA SER A 167 10.68 -0.88 -4.58
C SER A 167 12.11 -1.39 -4.43
N SER A 168 12.97 -0.67 -3.71
CA SER A 168 14.35 -1.10 -3.41
C SER A 168 14.43 -2.10 -2.25
N GLY A 169 13.29 -2.56 -1.73
CA GLY A 169 13.22 -3.55 -0.65
C GLY A 169 12.93 -2.96 0.73
N ALA A 170 12.78 -1.64 0.87
CA ALA A 170 12.42 -1.06 2.15
C ALA A 170 10.97 -1.40 2.52
N SER A 171 10.74 -1.73 3.79
CA SER A 171 9.38 -1.96 4.27
C SER A 171 8.58 -0.67 4.28
N THR A 172 7.42 -0.67 3.61
CA THR A 172 6.46 0.43 3.65
C THR A 172 6.08 0.77 5.09
N MET A 173 5.97 -0.22 6.00
CA MET A 173 5.60 0.02 7.40
C MET A 173 6.61 0.87 8.17
N SER A 174 7.89 0.77 7.81
CA SER A 174 8.97 1.59 8.38
C SER A 174 9.21 2.90 7.63
N LEU A 175 8.47 3.15 6.54
CA LEU A 175 8.67 4.33 5.72
C LEU A 175 8.36 5.58 6.54
N HIS A 176 9.40 6.40 6.71
CA HIS A 176 9.31 7.74 7.23
C HIS A 176 10.30 8.61 6.45
N LEU A 177 9.78 9.43 5.53
CA LEU A 177 10.59 10.36 4.76
C LEU A 177 10.08 11.77 4.99
N VAL A 178 10.99 12.69 5.21
CA VAL A 178 10.69 14.11 5.37
C VAL A 178 11.55 14.88 4.39
N SER A 179 10.88 15.59 3.48
CA SER A 179 11.52 16.55 2.59
C SER A 179 11.22 17.96 3.07
N ARG A 180 12.24 18.81 3.08
CA ARG A 180 12.14 20.23 3.41
C ARG A 180 12.93 20.99 2.35
N ASP A 181 12.22 21.78 1.53
CA ASP A 181 12.84 22.76 0.64
C ASP A 181 12.41 24.16 1.09
N THR A 182 13.15 25.19 0.70
CA THR A 182 12.98 26.59 1.06
C THR A 182 11.52 27.08 1.00
N GLY A 183 10.84 26.94 2.14
CA GLY A 183 9.46 27.38 2.35
C GLY A 183 8.39 26.34 2.04
N ARG A 184 8.70 25.07 1.77
CA ARG A 184 7.73 23.98 1.54
C ARG A 184 8.24 22.66 2.11
N GLY A 185 7.36 21.68 2.24
CA GLY A 185 7.78 20.38 2.76
C GLY A 185 6.82 19.25 2.43
N ALA A 186 7.33 18.04 2.54
CA ALA A 186 6.52 16.83 2.42
C ALA A 186 6.91 15.84 3.51
N MET A 187 5.94 15.09 4.01
CA MET A 187 6.15 13.98 4.94
C MET A 187 5.46 12.74 4.39
N LEU A 188 6.20 11.64 4.26
CA LEU A 188 5.67 10.34 3.89
C LEU A 188 5.69 9.39 5.08
N ARG A 189 4.64 8.59 5.18
CA ARG A 189 4.49 7.53 6.18
C ARG A 189 3.91 6.27 5.59
N GLY A 190 4.42 5.13 6.03
CA GLY A 190 3.77 3.84 5.85
C GLY A 190 2.39 3.77 6.46
N LEU A 191 1.46 3.11 5.78
CA LEU A 191 0.09 2.89 6.22
C LEU A 191 -0.38 1.51 5.75
N ALA A 192 -1.00 0.71 6.63
CA ALA A 192 -1.59 -0.59 6.27
C ALA A 192 -0.72 -1.52 5.38
N GLY A 193 0.60 -1.50 5.56
CA GLY A 193 1.55 -2.42 4.90
C GLY A 193 1.83 -2.17 3.41
N SER A 194 0.85 -1.77 2.62
CA SER A 194 0.98 -1.55 1.16
C SER A 194 0.59 -0.14 0.71
N TYR A 195 0.34 0.76 1.66
CA TYR A 195 -0.04 2.13 1.38
C TYR A 195 0.97 3.11 1.94
N MET A 196 1.13 4.23 1.26
CA MET A 196 1.89 5.38 1.73
C MET A 196 0.97 6.56 1.87
N LEU A 197 1.03 7.23 3.01
CA LEU A 197 0.41 8.52 3.23
C LEU A 197 1.44 9.63 3.01
N ALA A 198 1.17 10.53 2.08
CA ALA A 198 1.95 11.74 1.83
C ALA A 198 1.18 12.97 2.34
N LEU A 199 1.82 13.77 3.18
CA LEU A 199 1.38 15.10 3.59
C LEU A 199 2.22 16.15 2.89
N VAL A 200 1.58 17.17 2.31
CA VAL A 200 2.24 18.26 1.57
C VAL A 200 2.01 19.58 2.30
N PHE A 201 3.05 20.40 2.44
CA PHE A 201 3.03 21.65 3.19
C PHE A 201 3.49 22.82 2.31
N ASP A 202 2.77 23.94 2.39
CA ASP A 202 3.07 25.21 1.69
C ASP A 202 4.05 26.12 2.44
N ALA A 203 4.50 25.68 3.61
CA ALA A 203 5.35 26.43 4.53
C ALA A 203 6.23 25.46 5.31
N GLN A 204 7.17 26.01 6.10
CA GLN A 204 7.82 25.22 7.13
C GLN A 204 6.78 24.60 8.07
N PHE A 205 6.94 23.31 8.37
CA PHE A 205 6.00 22.56 9.19
C PHE A 205 6.69 21.92 10.40
N SER A 206 5.89 21.69 11.44
CA SER A 206 6.31 20.93 12.61
C SER A 206 6.08 19.44 12.36
N GLU A 207 7.17 18.69 12.25
CA GLU A 207 7.14 17.24 12.06
C GLU A 207 6.48 16.52 13.23
N ILE A 208 6.70 16.99 14.47
CA ILE A 208 6.03 16.45 15.66
C ILE A 208 4.51 16.61 15.54
N ARG A 209 4.04 17.78 15.09
CA ARG A 209 2.61 18.03 14.89
C ARG A 209 2.04 17.16 13.78
N ALA A 210 2.74 17.05 12.65
CA ALA A 210 2.33 16.23 11.51
C ALA A 210 2.26 14.74 11.91
N HIS A 211 3.30 14.23 12.54
CA HIS A 211 3.37 12.87 13.09
C HIS A 211 2.22 12.60 14.07
N GLY A 212 2.02 13.47 15.06
CA GLY A 212 0.94 13.31 16.03
C GLY A 212 -0.46 13.41 15.41
N ALA A 213 -0.62 14.10 14.27
CA ALA A 213 -1.86 14.09 13.51
C ALA A 213 -2.08 12.77 12.75
N VAL A 214 -1.02 12.22 12.14
CA VAL A 214 -1.06 10.92 11.45
C VAL A 214 -1.40 9.80 12.42
N GLU A 215 -0.70 9.68 13.55
CA GLU A 215 -0.95 8.59 14.52
C GLU A 215 -2.37 8.60 15.06
N ARG A 216 -2.95 9.77 15.32
CA ARG A 216 -4.36 9.90 15.76
C ARG A 216 -5.38 9.50 14.69
N SER A 217 -4.98 9.49 13.43
CA SER A 217 -5.85 9.19 12.28
C SER A 217 -5.64 7.77 11.77
N ARG A 218 -4.54 7.12 12.17
CA ARG A 218 -4.03 5.88 11.57
C ARG A 218 -5.07 4.76 11.57
N ASP A 219 -5.56 4.36 12.73
CA ASP A 219 -6.54 3.26 12.85
C ASP A 219 -7.82 3.53 12.06
N ARG A 220 -8.19 4.80 11.90
CA ARG A 220 -9.38 5.18 11.13
C ARG A 220 -9.10 5.11 9.63
N LEU A 221 -7.95 5.63 9.18
CA LEU A 221 -7.52 5.54 7.78
C LEU A 221 -7.37 4.09 7.36
N GLU A 222 -6.71 3.23 8.16
CA GLU A 222 -6.51 1.82 7.83
C GLU A 222 -7.85 1.07 7.74
N ARG A 223 -8.78 1.30 8.66
CA ARG A 223 -10.13 0.73 8.59
C ARG A 223 -10.91 1.21 7.36
N LEU A 224 -10.83 2.50 7.04
CA LEU A 224 -11.51 3.05 5.87
C LEU A 224 -10.92 2.51 4.57
N ILE A 225 -9.60 2.33 4.51
CA ILE A 225 -8.93 1.73 3.35
C ILE A 225 -9.34 0.27 3.18
N ALA A 226 -9.32 -0.51 4.27
CA ALA A 226 -9.73 -1.92 4.23
C ALA A 226 -11.23 -2.11 3.95
N ALA A 227 -12.03 -1.07 4.17
CA ALA A 227 -13.45 -1.02 3.84
C ALA A 227 -13.74 -0.63 2.40
N MET A 228 -12.73 -0.17 1.66
CA MET A 228 -12.88 0.03 0.22
C MET A 228 -12.90 -1.33 -0.47
N PRO A 229 -13.73 -1.49 -1.51
CA PRO A 229 -13.71 -2.71 -2.30
C PRO A 229 -12.29 -2.92 -2.87
N PRO A 230 -11.80 -4.17 -2.97
CA PRO A 230 -10.66 -4.44 -3.80
C PRO A 230 -10.99 -3.90 -5.20
N PHE A 231 -10.18 -2.99 -5.71
CA PHE A 231 -10.45 -2.37 -7.00
C PHE A 231 -10.19 -3.41 -8.10
N ASP A 232 -11.28 -4.06 -8.54
CA ASP A 232 -11.42 -4.67 -9.87
C ASP A 232 -12.93 -4.86 -10.17
N PRO A 233 -13.61 -4.03 -10.99
CA PRO A 233 -13.17 -2.87 -11.78
C PRO A 233 -13.36 -1.51 -11.07
N PRO A 234 -12.83 -0.39 -11.63
CA PRO A 234 -12.87 0.92 -10.98
C PRO A 234 -14.29 1.55 -10.86
N PRO A 235 -14.56 2.35 -9.79
CA PRO A 235 -15.84 2.98 -9.50
C PRO A 235 -16.09 4.25 -10.31
N ASP A 236 -17.35 4.43 -10.71
CA ASP A 236 -17.83 5.45 -11.65
C ASP A 236 -17.77 6.92 -11.17
N ASP A 237 -17.63 7.20 -9.86
CA ASP A 237 -17.90 8.54 -9.30
C ASP A 237 -16.78 9.14 -8.41
N GLY A 238 -15.65 8.45 -8.26
CA GLY A 238 -14.38 9.12 -7.90
C GLY A 238 -13.66 9.43 -9.20
N LYS A 239 -12.87 10.50 -9.30
CA LYS A 239 -12.02 10.71 -10.49
C LYS A 239 -10.95 9.59 -10.52
N VAL A 240 -11.34 8.42 -11.00
CA VAL A 240 -10.53 7.23 -11.22
C VAL A 240 -10.18 7.25 -12.70
N ILE A 241 -8.94 7.61 -13.00
CA ILE A 241 -8.46 7.61 -14.37
C ILE A 241 -8.05 6.17 -14.70
N SER A 242 -8.89 5.44 -15.43
CA SER A 242 -8.53 4.15 -16.02
C SER A 242 -7.58 4.36 -17.19
N LEU A 243 -6.38 3.75 -17.13
CA LEU A 243 -5.40 3.83 -18.23
C LEU A 243 -5.30 2.48 -18.94
N HIS A 244 -5.53 2.49 -20.26
CA HIS A 244 -5.17 1.39 -21.16
C HIS A 244 -3.66 1.45 -21.46
N ARG A 245 -2.99 0.28 -21.46
CA ARG A 245 -1.65 0.11 -22.02
C ARG A 245 -1.71 0.33 -23.54
N SER A 246 -0.87 1.22 -24.06
CA SER A 246 -0.42 1.23 -25.46
C SER A 246 0.95 0.57 -25.55
#